data_AF-A0A7S2CLZ9-F1
#
_entry.id   AF-A0A7S2CLZ9-F1
#
_cell.length_a   1.000
_cell.length_b   1.000
_cell.length_c   1.000
_cell.angle_alpha   90.00
_cell.angle_beta   90.00
_cell.angle_gamma   90.00
#
_symmetry.space_group_name_H-M   'P 1'
#
loop_
_entity.id
_entity.type
_entity.pdbx_description
1 polymer ?
#
loop_
_entity_poly.entity_id
_entity_poly.type
_entity_poly.pdbx_seq_one_letter_code
_entity_poly.pdbx_strand_id
1 'polypeptide(L)'
;DQPSLATRAQRPPSTARPASLSSRAQLPVVFVGGQRFAAPPDRARPSSKRKRAMLDFAHSRAISMASADATPGQVEQLQAAVLATHELGEYGAAVGTIDKDDRAWTFWERFSELYGWDPLLSAEFARAEPQQVSQRLAVFQAWVYPQLKGLKQPDAKPRTVFNNYVLAIVRIFQREHVPMPKAKHVERNLAGIMRAFKTIYGHEALMPGRKQPFTPAMWARIESLSEGTRLSGRAAWSPSTRHRDRNLLRLGRVLWRTGHRLGEIVWHPSGEISYLTRVCVSISKASGVKVAAPSAAQSLQSRLIPSLLYFNKNSSH
;
A
#
# COMPACT_ATOMS: atom_id res chain seq x y z
N ASP A 1 14.29 70.80 14.26
CA ASP A 1 14.91 69.48 14.42
C ASP A 1 13.90 68.36 14.28
N GLN A 2 13.80 67.81 13.07
CA GLN A 2 13.24 66.47 12.80
C GLN A 2 14.39 65.47 12.73
N PRO A 3 14.18 64.23 13.19
CA PRO A 3 14.06 63.09 12.25
C PRO A 3 13.10 62.00 12.79
N SER A 4 12.65 60.96 12.08
CA SER A 4 12.64 60.56 10.68
C SER A 4 11.63 59.41 10.58
N LEU A 5 10.73 59.46 9.60
CA LEU A 5 9.84 58.37 9.22
C LEU A 5 10.67 57.17 8.74
N ALA A 6 10.63 56.06 9.49
CA ALA A 6 11.21 54.79 9.07
C ALA A 6 10.19 54.03 8.19
N THR A 7 10.54 53.96 6.91
CA THR A 7 9.87 53.33 5.79
C THR A 7 9.42 51.89 6.07
N ARG A 8 8.12 51.64 5.90
CA ARG A 8 7.48 50.32 5.83
C ARG A 8 8.09 49.54 4.66
N ALA A 9 9.04 48.64 4.93
CA ALA A 9 9.58 47.72 3.94
C ALA A 9 8.46 46.81 3.42
N GLN A 10 8.01 47.07 2.19
CA GLN A 10 7.12 46.21 1.44
C GLN A 10 7.83 44.87 1.19
N ARG A 11 7.26 43.77 1.71
CA ARG A 11 7.67 42.42 1.31
C ARG A 11 7.40 42.28 -0.20
N PRO A 12 8.36 41.83 -1.02
CA PRO A 12 8.09 41.57 -2.42
C PRO A 12 7.02 40.47 -2.52
N PRO A 13 6.13 40.54 -3.52
CA PRO A 13 5.20 39.45 -3.79
C PRO A 13 6.02 38.20 -4.07
N SER A 14 5.74 37.14 -3.29
CA SER A 14 6.19 35.79 -3.59
C SER A 14 5.71 35.43 -4.98
N THR A 15 6.56 35.63 -5.99
CA THR A 15 6.45 34.99 -7.29
C THR A 15 6.74 33.51 -7.07
N ALA A 16 5.79 32.82 -6.44
CA ALA A 16 5.62 31.40 -6.64
C ALA A 16 5.30 31.24 -8.12
N ARG A 17 6.37 31.12 -8.92
CA ARG A 17 6.32 30.65 -10.29
C ARG A 17 5.40 29.41 -10.24
N PRO A 18 4.26 29.38 -10.94
CA PRO A 18 3.54 28.14 -11.11
C PRO A 18 4.58 27.16 -11.63
N ALA A 19 4.75 26.02 -10.95
CA ALA A 19 5.58 24.94 -11.45
C ALA A 19 5.18 24.78 -12.91
N SER A 20 6.11 25.09 -13.81
CA SER A 20 5.93 24.86 -15.23
C SER A 20 5.45 23.42 -15.33
N LEU A 21 4.19 23.24 -15.75
CA LEU A 21 3.65 21.93 -16.12
C LEU A 21 4.71 21.32 -17.02
N SER A 22 5.46 20.37 -16.47
CA SER A 22 6.58 19.76 -17.16
C SER A 22 6.04 19.20 -18.46
N SER A 23 6.81 19.41 -19.53
CA SER A 23 6.58 18.86 -20.87
C SER A 23 5.90 17.50 -20.79
N ARG A 24 4.69 17.39 -21.38
CA ARG A 24 3.89 16.16 -21.58
C ARG A 24 4.58 14.91 -21.00
N ALA A 25 4.42 14.66 -19.70
CA ALA A 25 4.90 13.43 -19.10
C ALA A 25 4.14 12.28 -19.77
N GLN A 26 4.80 11.55 -20.67
CA GLN A 26 4.22 10.38 -21.33
C GLN A 26 4.55 9.14 -20.53
N LEU A 27 3.61 8.20 -20.48
CA LEU A 27 3.88 6.88 -19.92
C LEU A 27 5.01 6.22 -20.73
N PRO A 28 6.06 5.68 -20.08
CA PRO A 28 7.08 4.92 -20.78
C PRO A 28 6.45 3.77 -21.56
N VAL A 29 7.04 3.46 -22.72
CA VAL A 29 6.58 2.37 -23.58
C VAL A 29 7.75 1.47 -23.96
N VAL A 30 7.46 0.18 -24.14
CA VAL A 30 8.33 -0.76 -24.86
C VAL A 30 7.71 -1.12 -26.18
N PHE A 31 8.55 -1.31 -27.19
CA PHE A 31 8.13 -1.76 -28.52
C PHE A 31 8.38 -3.25 -28.64
N VAL A 32 7.33 -4.01 -28.98
CA VAL A 32 7.39 -5.46 -29.18
C VAL A 32 6.66 -5.77 -30.48
N GLY A 33 7.37 -6.33 -31.46
CA GLY A 33 6.78 -6.64 -32.77
C GLY A 33 6.15 -5.44 -33.48
N GLY A 34 6.71 -4.23 -33.29
CA GLY A 34 6.15 -2.98 -33.82
C GLY A 34 4.94 -2.41 -33.05
N GLN A 35 4.47 -3.10 -32.01
CA GLN A 35 3.38 -2.65 -31.16
C GLN A 35 3.90 -1.99 -29.88
N ARG A 36 3.12 -1.05 -29.33
CA ARG A 36 3.47 -0.29 -28.12
C ARG A 36 2.82 -0.92 -26.89
N PHE A 37 3.63 -1.24 -25.89
CA PHE A 37 3.17 -1.70 -24.58
C PHE A 37 3.56 -0.68 -23.51
N ALA A 38 2.67 -0.44 -22.54
CA ALA A 38 2.97 0.38 -21.38
C ALA A 38 4.08 -0.26 -20.53
N ALA A 39 4.98 0.58 -19.99
CA ALA A 39 6.07 0.13 -19.14
C ALA A 39 6.18 1.00 -17.87
N PRO A 40 6.68 0.42 -16.76
CA PRO A 40 6.89 1.19 -15.54
C PRO A 40 8.02 2.23 -15.70
N PRO A 41 7.90 3.40 -15.04
CA PRO A 41 8.90 4.48 -15.10
C PRO A 41 10.20 4.16 -14.35
N ASP A 42 10.15 3.27 -13.35
CA ASP A 42 11.32 2.78 -12.65
C ASP A 42 11.35 1.25 -12.72
N ARG A 43 12.42 0.71 -13.30
CA ARG A 43 12.67 -0.73 -13.44
C ARG A 43 13.66 -1.25 -12.39
N ALA A 44 14.26 -0.37 -11.60
CA ALA A 44 15.38 -0.71 -10.73
C ALA A 44 14.92 -1.30 -9.39
N ARG A 45 14.40 -2.54 -9.41
CA ARG A 45 14.28 -3.35 -8.20
C ARG A 45 15.19 -4.57 -8.27
N PRO A 46 15.95 -4.88 -7.20
CA PRO A 46 16.75 -6.09 -7.13
C PRO A 46 15.92 -7.34 -7.42
N SER A 47 16.51 -8.28 -8.15
CA SER A 47 15.85 -9.54 -8.49
C SER A 47 15.70 -10.43 -7.25
N SER A 48 14.46 -10.81 -6.91
CA SER A 48 14.15 -11.76 -5.82
C SER A 48 13.97 -13.18 -6.35
N LYS A 49 13.99 -14.20 -5.48
CA LYS A 49 13.67 -15.59 -5.87
C LYS A 49 12.28 -15.68 -6.50
N ARG A 50 11.29 -15.04 -5.86
CA ARG A 50 9.93 -14.92 -6.39
C ARG A 50 9.93 -14.29 -7.77
N LYS A 51 10.62 -13.15 -7.94
CA LYS A 51 10.64 -12.44 -9.23
C LYS A 51 11.18 -13.34 -10.34
N ARG A 52 12.30 -14.04 -10.10
CA ARG A 52 12.85 -15.02 -11.06
C ARG A 52 11.85 -16.13 -11.38
N ALA A 53 11.28 -16.77 -10.36
CA ALA A 53 10.31 -17.84 -10.58
C ALA A 53 9.08 -17.38 -11.37
N MET A 54 8.58 -16.16 -11.13
CA MET A 54 7.45 -15.61 -11.89
C MET A 54 7.84 -15.20 -13.31
N LEU A 55 9.06 -14.74 -13.54
CA LEU A 55 9.58 -14.50 -14.88
C LEU A 55 9.69 -15.81 -15.68
N ASP A 56 10.24 -16.86 -15.08
CA ASP A 56 10.34 -18.18 -15.71
C ASP A 56 8.96 -18.78 -16.02
N PHE A 57 8.00 -18.57 -15.11
CA PHE A 57 6.60 -18.94 -15.30
C PHE A 57 5.94 -18.15 -16.43
N ALA A 58 6.17 -16.83 -16.49
CA ALA A 58 5.67 -15.97 -17.55
C ALA A 58 6.24 -16.35 -18.92
N HIS A 59 7.54 -16.70 -18.99
CA HIS A 59 8.18 -17.24 -20.19
C HIS A 59 7.55 -18.57 -20.64
N SER A 60 7.40 -19.52 -19.72
CA SER A 60 6.78 -20.82 -20.01
C SER A 60 5.34 -20.67 -20.51
N ARG A 61 4.57 -19.76 -19.89
CA ARG A 61 3.20 -19.44 -20.31
C ARG A 61 3.14 -18.82 -21.70
N ALA A 62 4.07 -17.92 -22.03
CA ALA A 62 4.11 -17.31 -23.36
C ALA A 62 4.36 -18.38 -24.44
N ILE A 63 5.21 -19.37 -24.17
CA ILE A 63 5.43 -20.52 -25.07
C ILE A 63 4.14 -21.33 -25.21
N SER A 64 3.44 -21.65 -24.11
CA SER A 64 2.20 -22.42 -24.17
C SER A 64 1.03 -21.67 -24.82
N MET A 65 1.08 -20.34 -24.87
CA MET A 65 0.08 -19.49 -25.53
C MET A 65 0.30 -19.35 -27.04
N ALA A 66 1.50 -19.68 -27.53
CA ALA A 66 1.79 -19.59 -28.96
C ALA A 66 0.95 -20.62 -29.74
N SER A 67 0.52 -20.25 -30.95
CA SER A 67 -0.09 -21.21 -31.88
C SER A 67 0.91 -22.30 -32.24
N ALA A 68 0.43 -23.51 -32.57
CA ALA A 68 1.28 -24.58 -33.09
C ALA A 68 2.05 -24.15 -34.35
N ASP A 69 1.47 -23.25 -35.15
CA ASP A 69 2.06 -22.73 -36.39
C ASP A 69 2.85 -21.42 -36.18
N ALA A 70 3.09 -21.02 -34.92
CA ALA A 70 3.81 -19.78 -34.64
C ALA A 70 5.28 -19.89 -35.06
N THR A 71 5.75 -18.90 -35.81
CA THR A 71 7.17 -18.76 -36.12
C THR A 71 7.97 -18.43 -34.85
N PRO A 72 9.27 -18.75 -34.80
CA PRO A 72 10.12 -18.40 -33.65
C PRO A 72 10.06 -16.91 -33.29
N GLY A 73 10.06 -16.03 -34.29
CA GLY A 73 9.93 -14.58 -34.07
C GLY A 73 8.59 -14.16 -33.46
N GLN A 74 7.49 -14.85 -33.78
CA GLN A 74 6.20 -14.59 -33.13
C GLN A 74 6.19 -15.06 -31.68
N VAL A 75 6.85 -16.18 -31.36
CA VAL A 75 7.01 -16.67 -29.99
C VAL A 75 7.83 -15.68 -29.15
N GLU A 76 8.93 -15.17 -29.68
CA GLU A 76 9.76 -14.15 -29.02
C GLU A 76 8.98 -12.85 -28.77
N GLN A 77 8.19 -12.39 -29.75
CA GLN A 77 7.32 -11.23 -29.58
C GLN A 77 6.27 -11.47 -28.50
N LEU A 78 5.66 -12.66 -28.46
CA LEU A 78 4.69 -13.01 -27.42
C LEU A 78 5.34 -13.05 -26.03
N GLN A 79 6.54 -13.62 -25.90
CA GLN A 79 7.31 -13.62 -24.66
C GLN A 79 7.60 -12.19 -24.17
N ALA A 80 8.07 -11.31 -25.05
CA ALA A 80 8.34 -9.92 -24.71
C ALA A 80 7.06 -9.15 -24.32
N ALA A 81 5.93 -9.42 -24.98
CA ALA A 81 4.63 -8.84 -24.63
C ALA A 81 4.15 -9.30 -23.26
N VAL A 82 4.23 -10.61 -22.97
CA VAL A 82 3.87 -11.17 -21.66
C VAL A 82 4.77 -10.60 -20.56
N LEU A 83 6.08 -10.47 -20.81
CA LEU A 83 7.02 -9.86 -19.88
C LEU A 83 6.64 -8.40 -19.57
N ALA A 84 6.31 -7.60 -20.59
CA ALA A 84 5.88 -6.21 -20.39
C ALA A 84 4.62 -6.12 -19.51
N THR A 85 3.65 -7.03 -19.69
CA THR A 85 2.45 -7.07 -18.83
C THR A 85 2.74 -7.52 -17.41
N HIS A 86 3.68 -8.46 -17.23
CA HIS A 86 4.15 -8.91 -15.92
C HIS A 86 4.80 -7.76 -15.14
N GLU A 87 5.74 -7.05 -15.76
CA GLU A 87 6.43 -5.91 -15.14
C GLU A 87 5.44 -4.81 -14.71
N LEU A 88 4.43 -4.54 -15.53
CA LEU A 88 3.39 -3.56 -15.20
C LEU A 88 2.51 -4.03 -14.03
N GLY A 89 2.13 -5.32 -14.01
CA GLY A 89 1.40 -5.93 -12.90
C GLY A 89 2.18 -5.94 -11.59
N GLU A 90 3.50 -6.15 -11.64
CA GLU A 90 4.37 -6.06 -10.48
C GLU A 90 4.51 -4.62 -9.98
N TYR A 91 4.66 -3.65 -10.89
CA TYR A 91 4.75 -2.23 -10.54
C TYR A 91 3.46 -1.69 -9.90
N GLY A 92 2.30 -2.17 -10.36
CA GLY A 92 1.00 -1.82 -9.77
C GLY A 92 0.83 -2.28 -8.33
N ALA A 93 1.63 -3.23 -7.85
CA ALA A 93 1.58 -3.68 -6.47
C ALA A 93 2.32 -2.72 -5.53
N ALA A 94 1.71 -2.44 -4.38
CA ALA A 94 2.34 -1.66 -3.34
C ALA A 94 3.72 -2.22 -2.93
N VAL A 95 4.73 -1.35 -2.78
CA VAL A 95 6.13 -1.75 -2.47
C VAL A 95 6.21 -2.69 -1.26
N GLY A 96 5.54 -2.32 -0.17
CA GLY A 96 5.51 -3.12 1.06
C GLY A 96 4.64 -4.39 0.97
N THR A 97 3.86 -4.55 -0.10
CA THR A 97 3.19 -5.81 -0.44
C THR A 97 4.16 -6.74 -1.14
N ILE A 98 4.96 -6.25 -2.09
CA ILE A 98 5.97 -7.07 -2.77
C ILE A 98 7.01 -7.62 -1.78
N ASP A 99 7.48 -6.83 -0.80
CA ASP A 99 8.43 -7.35 0.20
C ASP A 99 7.83 -8.51 1.02
N LYS A 100 6.53 -8.44 1.29
CA LYS A 100 5.82 -9.54 1.97
C LYS A 100 5.65 -10.74 1.05
N ASP A 101 5.41 -10.51 -0.24
CA ASP A 101 5.29 -11.56 -1.24
C ASP A 101 6.61 -12.29 -1.43
N ASP A 102 7.75 -11.59 -1.49
CA ASP A 102 9.08 -12.19 -1.56
C ASP A 102 9.37 -13.07 -0.33
N ARG A 103 9.01 -12.57 0.86
CA ARG A 103 9.13 -13.35 2.10
C ARG A 103 8.22 -14.58 2.11
N ALA A 104 6.96 -14.42 1.69
CA ALA A 104 6.00 -15.52 1.63
C ALA A 104 6.45 -16.59 0.64
N TRP A 105 6.98 -16.18 -0.52
CA TRP A 105 7.52 -17.08 -1.53
C TRP A 105 8.66 -17.94 -0.99
N THR A 106 9.58 -17.36 -0.23
CA THR A 106 10.68 -18.12 0.40
C THR A 106 10.16 -19.21 1.34
N PHE A 107 9.09 -18.93 2.10
CA PHE A 107 8.44 -19.95 2.93
C PHE A 107 7.73 -21.01 2.09
N TRP A 108 7.10 -20.60 0.98
CA TRP A 108 6.39 -21.49 0.08
C TRP A 108 7.33 -22.46 -0.64
N GLU A 109 8.47 -22.00 -1.16
CA GLU A 109 9.49 -22.88 -1.77
C GLU A 109 9.95 -23.95 -0.78
N ARG A 110 10.35 -23.53 0.43
CA ARG A 110 10.80 -24.47 1.47
C ARG A 110 9.70 -25.45 1.90
N PHE A 111 8.45 -24.97 1.95
CA PHE A 111 7.32 -25.83 2.28
C PHE A 111 7.03 -26.84 1.18
N SER A 112 7.04 -26.43 -0.09
CA SER A 112 6.85 -27.32 -1.22
C SER A 112 7.95 -28.38 -1.31
N GLU A 113 9.20 -27.99 -1.07
CA GLU A 113 10.34 -28.91 -0.98
C GLU A 113 10.14 -29.99 0.10
N LEU A 114 9.64 -29.63 1.29
CA LEU A 114 9.38 -30.57 2.38
C LEU A 114 8.42 -31.71 1.99
N TYR A 115 7.48 -31.45 1.09
CA TYR A 115 6.47 -32.43 0.65
C TYR A 115 6.72 -32.96 -0.77
N GLY A 116 7.88 -32.65 -1.38
CA GLY A 116 8.20 -33.05 -2.75
C GLY A 116 7.27 -32.45 -3.81
N TRP A 117 6.71 -31.27 -3.55
CA TRP A 117 5.84 -30.57 -4.48
C TRP A 117 6.62 -29.56 -5.31
N ASP A 118 6.20 -29.37 -6.56
CA ASP A 118 6.62 -28.21 -7.35
C ASP A 118 6.06 -26.94 -6.68
N PRO A 119 6.91 -25.97 -6.31
CA PRO A 119 6.45 -24.67 -5.83
C PRO A 119 5.68 -23.88 -6.88
N LEU A 120 5.83 -24.14 -8.18
CA LEU A 120 5.03 -23.52 -9.23
C LEU A 120 3.76 -24.33 -9.50
N LEU A 121 2.60 -23.71 -9.28
CA LEU A 121 1.31 -24.30 -9.60
C LEU A 121 0.93 -23.94 -11.03
N SER A 122 0.76 -24.92 -11.91
CA SER A 122 0.25 -24.67 -13.25
C SER A 122 -1.23 -24.27 -13.20
N ALA A 123 -1.66 -23.46 -14.18
CA ALA A 123 -3.07 -23.07 -14.31
C ALA A 123 -3.97 -24.28 -14.60
N GLU A 124 -3.44 -25.29 -15.29
CA GLU A 124 -4.12 -26.56 -15.57
C GLU A 124 -4.37 -27.35 -14.29
N PHE A 125 -3.33 -27.57 -13.47
CA PHE A 125 -3.45 -28.25 -12.19
C PHE A 125 -4.45 -27.52 -11.27
N ALA A 126 -4.36 -26.20 -11.20
CA ALA A 126 -5.23 -25.43 -10.32
C ALA A 126 -6.72 -25.46 -10.75
N ARG A 127 -7.01 -25.64 -12.05
CA ARG A 127 -8.37 -25.86 -12.57
C ARG A 127 -8.87 -27.27 -12.34
N ALA A 128 -8.02 -28.27 -12.56
CA ALA A 128 -8.36 -29.68 -12.40
C ALA A 128 -8.56 -30.06 -10.93
N GLU A 129 -7.71 -29.53 -10.04
CA GLU A 129 -7.60 -29.97 -8.65
C GLU A 129 -7.73 -28.80 -7.63
N PRO A 130 -8.81 -28.00 -7.70
CA PRO A 130 -8.94 -26.80 -6.86
C PRO A 130 -9.01 -27.12 -5.35
N GLN A 131 -9.54 -28.29 -4.98
CA GLN A 131 -9.54 -28.76 -3.59
C GLN A 131 -8.12 -29.04 -3.10
N GLN A 132 -7.26 -29.64 -3.94
CA GLN A 132 -5.86 -29.89 -3.58
C GLN A 132 -5.11 -28.58 -3.36
N VAL A 133 -5.29 -27.58 -4.24
CA VAL A 133 -4.68 -26.26 -4.05
C VAL A 133 -5.14 -25.63 -2.72
N SER A 134 -6.44 -25.70 -2.41
CA SER A 134 -6.97 -25.20 -1.14
C SER A 134 -6.37 -25.93 0.07
N GLN A 135 -6.23 -27.26 -0.02
CA GLN A 135 -5.64 -28.07 1.03
C GLN A 135 -4.16 -27.75 1.24
N ARG A 136 -3.37 -27.60 0.17
CA ARG A 136 -1.95 -27.20 0.25
C ARG A 136 -1.79 -25.85 0.95
N LEU A 137 -2.62 -24.86 0.63
CA LEU A 137 -2.61 -23.56 1.32
C LEU A 137 -3.01 -23.66 2.80
N ALA A 138 -3.95 -24.54 3.12
CA ALA A 138 -4.37 -24.82 4.49
C ALA A 138 -3.25 -25.45 5.34
N VAL A 139 -2.53 -26.43 4.78
CA VAL A 139 -1.37 -27.07 5.42
C VAL A 139 -0.20 -26.08 5.51
N PHE A 140 0.04 -25.29 4.47
CA PHE A 140 1.02 -24.22 4.49
C PHE A 140 0.75 -23.23 5.63
N GLN A 141 -0.50 -22.80 5.82
CA GLN A 141 -0.86 -21.91 6.92
C GLN A 141 -0.51 -22.52 8.29
N ALA A 142 -0.84 -23.80 8.50
CA ALA A 142 -0.55 -24.51 9.74
C ALA A 142 0.96 -24.67 9.95
N TRP A 143 1.73 -24.91 8.89
CA TRP A 143 3.18 -25.06 8.94
C TRP A 143 3.91 -23.73 9.19
N VAL A 144 3.46 -22.62 8.58
CA VAL A 144 4.09 -21.30 8.75
C VAL A 144 3.86 -20.75 10.15
N TYR A 145 2.64 -20.86 10.67
CA TYR A 145 2.23 -20.17 11.90
C TYR A 145 3.17 -20.36 13.11
N PRO A 146 3.56 -21.59 13.51
CA PRO A 146 4.44 -21.78 14.67
C PRO A 146 5.86 -21.22 14.47
N GLN A 147 6.24 -20.87 13.24
CA GLN A 147 7.54 -20.25 12.94
C GLN A 147 7.51 -18.73 13.10
N LEU A 148 6.34 -18.13 13.34
CA LEU A 148 6.17 -16.68 13.40
C LEU A 148 6.30 -16.17 14.84
N LYS A 149 7.18 -15.18 15.03
CA LYS A 149 7.35 -14.50 16.31
C LYS A 149 6.46 -13.27 16.43
N GLY A 150 5.80 -13.12 17.57
CA GLY A 150 5.04 -11.92 17.90
C GLY A 150 5.93 -10.77 18.35
N LEU A 151 5.37 -9.55 18.31
CA LEU A 151 6.06 -8.34 18.80
C LEU A 151 5.88 -8.13 20.30
N LYS A 152 4.74 -8.54 20.86
CA LYS A 152 4.36 -8.35 22.27
C LYS A 152 4.24 -9.67 23.03
N GLN A 153 4.03 -10.76 22.30
CA GLN A 153 3.79 -12.10 22.80
C GLN A 153 4.71 -13.04 22.03
N PRO A 154 5.02 -14.23 22.56
CA PRO A 154 5.85 -15.22 21.86
C PRO A 154 5.30 -15.53 20.46
N ASP A 155 3.99 -15.80 20.37
CA ASP A 155 3.33 -16.10 19.10
C ASP A 155 2.91 -14.84 18.34
N ALA A 156 3.04 -14.87 17.02
CA ALA A 156 2.47 -13.83 16.17
C ALA A 156 0.94 -13.83 16.21
N LYS A 157 0.32 -12.67 15.99
CA LYS A 157 -1.14 -12.61 15.82
C LYS A 157 -1.57 -13.55 14.68
N PRO A 158 -2.59 -14.42 14.87
CA PRO A 158 -3.02 -15.39 13.87
C PRO A 158 -3.28 -14.80 12.47
N ARG A 159 -3.90 -13.62 12.39
CA ARG A 159 -4.16 -12.96 11.10
C ARG A 159 -2.89 -12.64 10.31
N THR A 160 -1.72 -12.60 10.95
CA THR A 160 -0.42 -12.39 10.30
C THR A 160 -0.11 -13.49 9.30
N VAL A 161 -0.32 -14.77 9.66
CA VAL A 161 -0.03 -15.88 8.74
C VAL A 161 -0.95 -15.83 7.53
N PHE A 162 -2.23 -15.57 7.74
CA PHE A 162 -3.20 -15.50 6.65
C PHE A 162 -2.92 -14.31 5.72
N ASN A 163 -2.79 -13.10 6.27
CA ASN A 163 -2.66 -11.88 5.47
C ASN A 163 -1.32 -11.77 4.73
N ASN A 164 -0.22 -12.17 5.39
CA ASN A 164 1.13 -11.94 4.87
C ASN A 164 1.73 -13.15 4.17
N TYR A 165 1.17 -14.36 4.33
CA TYR A 165 1.70 -15.57 3.71
C TYR A 165 0.67 -16.21 2.79
N VAL A 166 -0.46 -16.67 3.32
CA VAL A 166 -1.49 -17.35 2.50
C VAL A 166 -2.01 -16.44 1.38
N LEU A 167 -2.46 -15.23 1.71
CA LEU A 167 -2.94 -14.28 0.72
C LEU A 167 -1.82 -13.78 -0.20
N ALA A 168 -0.57 -13.79 0.27
CA ALA A 168 0.57 -13.46 -0.59
C ALA A 168 0.74 -14.51 -1.69
N ILE A 169 0.74 -15.80 -1.35
CA ILE A 169 0.82 -16.89 -2.33
C ILE A 169 -0.37 -16.83 -3.31
N VAL A 170 -1.59 -16.61 -2.82
CA VAL A 170 -2.77 -16.41 -3.68
C VAL A 170 -2.57 -15.24 -4.66
N ARG A 171 -2.09 -14.09 -4.19
CA ARG A 171 -1.84 -12.91 -5.04
C ARG A 171 -0.71 -13.12 -6.04
N ILE A 172 0.34 -13.86 -5.66
CA ILE A 172 1.48 -14.17 -6.55
C ILE A 172 0.97 -14.97 -7.75
N PHE A 173 0.25 -16.06 -7.48
CA PHE A 173 -0.31 -16.91 -8.55
C PHE A 173 -1.41 -16.22 -9.36
N GLN A 174 -2.28 -15.42 -8.73
CA GLN A 174 -3.31 -14.67 -9.45
C GLN A 174 -2.73 -13.63 -10.42
N ARG A 175 -1.59 -13.01 -10.08
CA ARG A 175 -0.87 -12.13 -11.03
C ARG A 175 -0.40 -12.88 -12.25
N GLU A 176 -0.12 -14.16 -12.11
CA GLU A 176 0.23 -15.05 -13.22
C GLU A 176 -0.96 -15.80 -13.83
N HIS A 177 -2.19 -15.31 -13.61
CA HIS A 177 -3.42 -15.89 -14.17
C HIS A 177 -3.68 -17.35 -13.77
N VAL A 178 -3.06 -17.83 -12.69
CA VAL A 178 -3.35 -19.15 -12.11
C VAL A 178 -4.63 -19.03 -11.26
N PRO A 179 -5.67 -19.86 -11.51
CA PRO A 179 -6.89 -19.82 -10.72
C PRO A 179 -6.63 -20.22 -9.27
N MET A 180 -6.92 -19.34 -8.32
CA MET A 180 -6.69 -19.60 -6.90
C MET A 180 -8.00 -19.70 -6.12
N PRO A 181 -8.06 -20.55 -5.06
CA PRO A 181 -9.20 -20.60 -4.17
C PRO A 181 -9.53 -19.24 -3.58
N LYS A 182 -10.83 -18.96 -3.41
CA LYS A 182 -11.28 -17.74 -2.73
C LYS A 182 -10.74 -17.73 -1.30
N ALA A 183 -10.23 -16.58 -0.85
CA ALA A 183 -9.65 -16.39 0.48
C ALA A 183 -10.50 -16.98 1.62
N LYS A 184 -11.83 -16.82 1.54
CA LYS A 184 -12.78 -17.35 2.53
C LYS A 184 -12.71 -18.86 2.73
N HIS A 185 -12.32 -19.63 1.71
CA HIS A 185 -12.22 -21.09 1.80
C HIS A 185 -11.00 -21.50 2.64
N VAL A 186 -9.89 -20.76 2.51
CA VAL A 186 -8.65 -21.03 3.25
C VAL A 186 -8.69 -20.47 4.68
N GLU A 187 -9.54 -19.47 4.94
CA GLU A 187 -9.68 -18.85 6.27
C GLU A 187 -10.23 -19.81 7.35
N ARG A 188 -10.83 -20.95 6.99
CA ARG A 188 -11.40 -21.89 7.99
C ARG A 188 -10.37 -22.36 9.02
N ASN A 189 -9.15 -22.68 8.59
CA ASN A 189 -8.09 -23.11 9.51
C ASN A 189 -7.60 -21.98 10.41
N LEU A 190 -7.73 -20.72 9.95
CA LEU A 190 -7.38 -19.56 10.77
C LEU A 190 -8.29 -19.47 12.01
N ALA A 191 -9.55 -19.90 11.90
CA ALA A 191 -10.47 -19.89 13.03
C ALA A 191 -9.99 -20.78 14.18
N GLY A 192 -9.42 -21.95 13.88
CA GLY A 192 -8.81 -22.84 14.88
C GLY A 192 -7.62 -22.18 15.59
N ILE A 193 -6.68 -21.63 14.80
CA ILE A 193 -5.52 -20.90 15.34
C ILE A 193 -5.96 -19.70 16.19
N MET A 194 -6.97 -18.96 15.74
CA MET A 194 -7.52 -17.82 16.48
C MET A 194 -8.16 -18.23 17.80
N ARG A 195 -8.85 -19.38 17.87
CA ARG A 195 -9.41 -19.90 19.12
C ARG A 195 -8.30 -20.29 20.09
N ALA A 196 -7.30 -21.06 19.63
CA ALA A 196 -6.16 -21.44 20.45
C ALA A 196 -5.41 -20.21 21.02
N PHE A 197 -5.13 -19.23 20.16
CA PHE A 197 -4.47 -17.99 20.57
C PHE A 197 -5.28 -17.21 21.62
N LYS A 198 -6.61 -17.11 21.47
CA LYS A 198 -7.48 -16.47 22.47
C LYS A 198 -7.47 -17.19 23.81
N THR A 199 -7.47 -18.52 23.79
CA THR A 199 -7.42 -19.33 25.01
C THR A 199 -6.13 -19.07 25.80
N ILE A 200 -5.00 -18.90 25.10
CA ILE A 200 -3.69 -18.69 25.74
C ILE A 200 -3.49 -17.23 26.18
N TYR A 201 -3.81 -16.26 25.30
CA TYR A 201 -3.43 -14.86 25.49
C TYR A 201 -4.58 -13.91 25.84
N GLY A 202 -5.81 -14.42 25.91
CA GLY A 202 -7.02 -13.64 26.16
C GLY A 202 -7.54 -12.88 24.95
N HIS A 203 -8.76 -12.34 25.07
CA HIS A 203 -9.44 -11.64 23.97
C HIS A 203 -8.72 -10.34 23.55
N GLU A 204 -8.19 -9.61 24.54
CA GLU A 204 -7.57 -8.29 24.35
C GLU A 204 -6.32 -8.35 23.45
N ALA A 205 -5.62 -9.49 23.43
CA ALA A 205 -4.45 -9.71 22.60
C ALA A 205 -4.74 -9.54 21.10
N LEU A 206 -5.97 -9.84 20.66
CA LEU A 206 -6.38 -9.69 19.27
C LEU A 206 -6.89 -8.29 18.92
N MET A 207 -7.08 -7.41 19.90
CA MET A 207 -7.62 -6.08 19.66
C MET A 207 -6.71 -5.27 18.73
N PRO A 208 -7.25 -4.68 17.66
CA PRO A 208 -6.46 -3.95 16.67
C PRO A 208 -6.04 -2.58 17.21
N GLY A 209 -4.78 -2.45 17.65
CA GLY A 209 -4.22 -1.16 18.09
C GLY A 209 -4.23 -0.06 17.02
N ARG A 210 -4.18 -0.41 15.72
CA ARG A 210 -4.24 0.57 14.60
C ARG A 210 -5.62 1.18 14.35
N LYS A 211 -6.70 0.57 14.87
CA LYS A 211 -8.06 1.12 14.73
C LYS A 211 -8.45 2.05 15.88
N GLN A 212 -7.54 2.29 16.82
CA GLN A 212 -7.78 3.24 17.89
C GLN A 212 -7.91 4.66 17.32
N PRO A 213 -8.81 5.48 17.88
CA PRO A 213 -8.95 6.88 17.51
C PRO A 213 -7.63 7.59 17.79
N PHE A 214 -7.30 8.56 16.94
CA PHE A 214 -6.19 9.45 17.18
C PHE A 214 -6.50 10.34 18.39
N THR A 215 -5.83 10.11 19.52
CA THR A 215 -6.18 10.76 20.78
C THR A 215 -5.47 12.11 20.97
N PRO A 216 -6.01 13.03 21.80
CA PRO A 216 -5.34 14.29 22.12
C PRO A 216 -3.94 14.10 22.72
N ALA A 217 -3.75 13.08 23.56
CA ALA A 217 -2.45 12.76 24.15
C ALA A 217 -1.41 12.33 23.10
N MET A 218 -1.83 11.57 22.09
CA MET A 218 -0.96 11.22 20.96
C MET A 218 -0.60 12.45 20.13
N TRP A 219 -1.52 13.40 19.98
CA TRP A 219 -1.26 14.65 19.27
C TRP A 219 -0.29 15.57 20.01
N ALA A 220 -0.47 15.75 21.31
CA ALA A 220 0.43 16.54 22.15
C ALA A 220 1.89 16.04 22.04
N ARG A 221 2.09 14.71 21.97
CA ARG A 221 3.40 14.10 21.75
C ARG A 221 4.03 14.41 20.39
N ILE A 222 3.22 14.64 19.36
CA ILE A 222 3.71 15.01 18.03
C ILE A 222 4.05 16.50 17.99
N GLU A 223 3.20 17.34 18.59
CA GLU A 223 3.47 18.78 18.72
C GLU A 223 4.71 19.08 19.58
N SER A 224 5.05 18.19 20.52
CA SER A 224 6.24 18.34 21.36
C SER A 224 7.55 17.87 20.70
N LEU A 225 7.53 17.36 19.46
CA LEU A 225 8.75 16.94 18.76
C LEU A 225 9.57 18.16 18.35
N SER A 226 10.83 18.24 18.80
CA SER A 226 11.76 19.29 18.42
C SER A 226 12.28 19.12 16.99
N GLU A 227 12.66 20.23 16.35
CA GLU A 227 13.30 20.24 15.04
C GLU A 227 14.53 19.31 15.05
N GLY A 228 14.68 18.48 14.01
CA GLY A 228 15.77 17.52 13.89
C GLY A 228 15.55 16.19 14.62
N THR A 229 14.43 15.98 15.32
CA THR A 229 14.17 14.71 16.03
C THR A 229 14.28 13.50 15.10
N ARG A 230 15.12 12.52 15.45
CA ARG A 230 15.27 11.27 14.68
C ARG A 230 14.05 10.38 14.92
N LEU A 231 13.45 9.92 13.83
CA LEU A 231 12.28 9.03 13.84
C LEU A 231 12.63 7.74 13.10
N SER A 232 12.22 6.59 13.62
CA SER A 232 12.53 5.29 13.01
C SER A 232 11.98 5.18 11.59
N GLY A 233 12.81 4.71 10.65
CA GLY A 233 12.42 4.44 9.27
C GLY A 233 12.13 5.68 8.41
N ARG A 234 12.57 6.88 8.83
CA ARG A 234 12.40 8.10 8.04
C ARG A 234 13.48 9.14 8.37
N ALA A 235 13.68 10.10 7.46
CA ALA A 235 14.53 11.26 7.74
C ALA A 235 14.00 12.07 8.93
N ALA A 236 14.89 12.83 9.57
CA ALA A 236 14.64 13.64 10.75
C ALA A 236 13.41 14.55 10.61
N TRP A 237 12.70 14.73 11.72
CA TRP A 237 11.54 15.60 11.83
C TRP A 237 11.94 17.04 11.53
N SER A 238 11.33 17.65 10.51
CA SER A 238 11.62 19.06 10.20
C SER A 238 10.40 19.74 9.56
N PRO A 239 9.41 20.21 10.35
CA PRO A 239 8.29 20.98 9.84
C PRO A 239 8.68 22.27 9.12
N SER A 240 9.85 22.85 9.44
CA SER A 240 10.32 24.09 8.82
C SER A 240 10.67 23.88 7.33
N THR A 241 11.43 22.83 7.02
CA THR A 241 11.94 22.55 5.68
C THR A 241 11.14 21.50 4.91
N ARG A 242 10.49 20.56 5.62
CA ARG A 242 9.80 19.42 5.00
C ARG A 242 8.30 19.64 4.95
N HIS A 243 7.80 19.79 3.73
CA HIS A 243 6.37 19.97 3.46
C HIS A 243 5.48 18.88 4.10
N ARG A 244 5.96 17.62 4.13
CA ARG A 244 5.26 16.49 4.75
C ARG A 244 4.99 16.69 6.25
N ASP A 245 5.99 17.17 6.99
CA ASP A 245 5.90 17.34 8.45
C ASP A 245 5.03 18.53 8.81
N ARG A 246 5.15 19.61 8.04
CA ARG A 246 4.26 20.76 8.11
C ARG A 246 2.79 20.39 7.84
N ASN A 247 2.54 19.54 6.84
CA ASN A 247 1.18 19.11 6.53
C ASN A 247 0.59 18.21 7.61
N LEU A 248 1.40 17.32 8.20
CA LEU A 248 0.96 16.52 9.34
C LEU A 248 0.49 17.43 10.50
N LEU A 249 1.28 18.46 10.85
CA LEU A 249 0.93 19.46 11.87
C LEU A 249 -0.39 20.18 11.59
N ARG A 250 -0.64 20.56 10.33
CA ARG A 250 -1.88 21.23 9.92
C ARG A 250 -3.09 20.30 10.01
N LEU A 251 -2.93 19.05 9.59
CA LEU A 251 -4.02 18.08 9.56
C LEU A 251 -4.37 17.58 10.96
N GLY A 252 -3.39 17.29 11.81
CA GLY A 252 -3.68 16.67 13.11
C GLY A 252 -4.58 17.51 14.00
N ARG A 253 -4.51 18.84 13.92
CA ARG A 253 -5.43 19.78 14.61
C ARG A 253 -6.91 19.56 14.31
N VAL A 254 -7.21 18.97 13.15
CA VAL A 254 -8.56 18.58 12.74
C VAL A 254 -8.80 17.11 13.09
N LEU A 255 -7.82 16.24 12.79
CA LEU A 255 -8.00 14.80 12.79
C LEU A 255 -8.30 14.19 14.15
N TRP A 256 -7.66 14.65 15.24
CA TRP A 256 -7.94 14.13 16.58
C TRP A 256 -9.31 14.58 17.09
N ARG A 257 -9.79 15.75 16.65
CA ARG A 257 -11.10 16.30 17.05
C ARG A 257 -12.27 15.61 16.36
N THR A 258 -12.04 15.07 15.16
CA THR A 258 -13.06 14.36 14.37
C THR A 258 -12.94 12.84 14.48
N GLY A 259 -12.09 12.32 15.39
CA GLY A 259 -12.02 10.89 15.71
C GLY A 259 -11.41 10.01 14.62
N HIS A 260 -10.60 10.56 13.72
CA HIS A 260 -9.94 9.78 12.68
C HIS A 260 -9.00 8.71 13.26
N ARG A 261 -8.85 7.62 12.52
CA ARG A 261 -7.97 6.51 12.93
C ARG A 261 -6.54 6.75 12.47
N LEU A 262 -5.58 6.23 13.23
CA LEU A 262 -4.15 6.30 12.92
C LEU A 262 -3.79 5.80 11.51
N GLY A 263 -4.53 4.82 11.00
CA GLY A 263 -4.31 4.24 9.67
C GLY A 263 -4.87 5.04 8.49
N GLU A 264 -5.55 6.15 8.74
CA GLU A 264 -6.18 6.97 7.69
C GLU A 264 -5.24 8.08 7.17
N ILE A 265 -4.03 8.20 7.75
CA ILE A 265 -3.05 9.24 7.44
C ILE A 265 -1.74 8.55 7.06
N VAL A 266 -1.59 8.13 5.80
CA VAL A 266 -0.41 7.37 5.36
C VAL A 266 0.12 7.91 4.04
N TRP A 267 1.43 8.13 3.99
CA TRP A 267 2.17 8.31 2.74
C TRP A 267 2.49 6.94 2.17
N HIS A 268 2.11 6.66 0.92
CA HIS A 268 2.46 5.43 0.26
C HIS A 268 3.48 5.66 -0.88
N PRO A 269 4.57 4.87 -0.98
CA PRO A 269 5.58 5.02 -2.03
C PRO A 269 5.06 4.78 -3.46
N SER A 270 3.90 4.14 -3.64
CA SER A 270 3.29 3.88 -4.97
C SER A 270 2.63 5.10 -5.61
N GLY A 271 2.77 6.30 -5.04
CA GLY A 271 2.09 7.50 -5.53
C GLY A 271 0.62 7.62 -5.10
N GLU A 272 0.06 6.63 -4.39
CA GLU A 272 -1.24 6.76 -3.73
C GLU A 272 -1.15 7.74 -2.55
N ILE A 273 -1.36 9.01 -2.84
CA ILE A 273 -1.44 10.11 -1.88
C ILE A 273 -2.79 9.99 -1.15
N SER A 274 -2.84 9.21 -0.07
CA SER A 274 -3.98 9.21 0.87
C SER A 274 -3.86 10.34 1.89
N TYR A 275 -3.64 11.58 1.43
CA TYR A 275 -3.78 12.74 2.31
C TYR A 275 -5.10 13.43 2.04
N LEU A 276 -5.88 13.60 3.09
CA LEU A 276 -6.87 14.66 3.13
C LEU A 276 -6.12 15.97 2.93
N THR A 277 -6.33 16.61 1.78
CA THR A 277 -5.83 17.96 1.54
C THR A 277 -6.90 18.97 1.97
N ARG A 278 -6.59 20.27 2.01
CA ARG A 278 -7.60 21.30 2.33
C ARG A 278 -8.81 21.26 1.36
N VAL A 279 -8.63 20.75 0.15
CA VAL A 279 -9.74 20.58 -0.81
C VAL A 279 -10.65 19.39 -0.46
N CYS A 280 -10.18 18.44 0.34
CA CYS A 280 -10.99 17.31 0.84
C CYS A 280 -11.84 17.69 2.08
N VAL A 281 -11.76 18.94 2.54
CA VAL A 281 -12.50 19.45 3.71
C VAL A 281 -13.66 20.32 3.24
N SER A 282 -14.86 19.96 3.69
CA SER A 282 -16.05 20.80 3.55
C SER A 282 -16.62 21.17 4.92
N ILE A 283 -17.04 22.43 5.06
CA ILE A 283 -17.77 22.91 6.25
C ILE A 283 -19.24 23.03 5.86
N SER A 284 -20.12 22.35 6.57
CA SER A 284 -21.55 22.61 6.52
C SER A 284 -21.87 23.75 7.50
N LYS A 285 -22.37 24.87 7.01
CA LYS A 285 -22.91 25.93 7.87
C LYS A 285 -24.24 25.47 8.48
N ALA A 286 -24.67 26.10 9.58
CA ALA A 286 -25.98 25.84 10.19
C ALA A 286 -27.17 26.01 9.21
N SER A 287 -26.98 26.79 8.14
CA SER A 287 -27.93 26.98 7.04
C SER A 287 -27.96 25.83 6.00
N GLY A 288 -27.21 24.73 6.22
CA GLY A 288 -27.13 23.60 5.29
C GLY A 288 -26.20 23.80 4.09
N VAL A 289 -25.65 25.00 3.88
CA VAL A 289 -24.73 25.31 2.78
C VAL A 289 -23.35 24.68 3.03
N LYS A 290 -22.88 23.85 2.10
CA LYS A 290 -21.56 23.22 2.11
C LYS A 290 -20.54 24.13 1.44
N VAL A 291 -19.46 24.47 2.14
CA VAL A 291 -18.33 25.24 1.61
C VAL A 291 -17.13 24.31 1.43
N ALA A 292 -16.72 24.09 0.18
CA ALA A 292 -15.48 23.38 -0.14
C ALA A 292 -14.26 24.32 -0.01
N ALA A 293 -13.12 23.78 0.44
CA ALA A 293 -11.85 24.52 0.61
C ALA A 293 -11.96 25.83 1.44
N PRO A 294 -12.52 25.78 2.66
CA PRO A 294 -12.83 26.98 3.46
C PRO A 294 -11.59 27.83 3.75
N SER A 295 -11.72 29.16 3.69
CA SER A 295 -10.70 30.14 4.09
C SER A 295 -10.37 30.06 5.59
N ALA A 296 -9.19 30.55 5.98
CA ALA A 296 -8.77 30.54 7.38
C ALA A 296 -9.78 31.25 8.30
N ALA A 297 -10.40 32.33 7.84
CA ALA A 297 -11.46 33.04 8.55
C ALA A 297 -12.75 32.19 8.71
N GLN A 298 -13.14 31.46 7.66
CA GLN A 298 -14.31 30.57 7.70
C GLN A 298 -14.10 29.36 8.63
N SER A 299 -12.89 28.84 8.73
CA SER A 299 -12.54 27.76 9.69
C SER A 299 -12.45 28.25 11.14
N LEU A 300 -12.26 29.55 11.37
CA LEU A 300 -12.28 30.17 12.70
C LEU A 300 -13.72 30.41 13.17
N GLN A 301 -14.61 30.85 12.28
CA GLN A 301 -16.04 31.05 12.60
C GLN A 301 -16.77 29.75 12.93
N SER A 302 -16.42 28.61 12.31
CA SER A 302 -16.98 27.29 12.66
C SER A 302 -16.53 26.76 14.02
N ARG A 303 -15.61 27.45 14.72
CA ARG A 303 -15.25 27.12 16.12
C ARG A 303 -16.30 27.59 17.13
N LEU A 304 -17.18 28.51 16.72
CA LEU A 304 -18.21 29.11 17.59
C LEU A 304 -19.57 28.42 17.48
N ILE A 305 -19.76 27.53 16.50
CA ILE A 305 -21.02 26.81 16.26
C ILE A 305 -20.67 25.35 15.98
N PRO A 306 -21.22 24.34 16.69
CA PRO A 306 -20.93 22.93 16.45
C PRO A 306 -21.44 22.53 15.06
N SER A 307 -20.59 22.66 14.05
CA SER A 307 -20.90 22.32 12.67
C SER A 307 -20.14 21.04 12.31
N LEU A 308 -20.88 20.03 11.85
CA LEU A 308 -20.35 18.73 11.41
C LEU A 308 -19.40 18.93 10.22
N LEU A 309 -18.12 18.63 10.42
CA LEU A 309 -17.13 18.55 9.36
C LEU A 309 -17.31 17.24 8.61
N TYR A 310 -17.56 17.33 7.29
CA TYR A 310 -17.65 16.17 6.41
C TYR A 310 -16.44 16.11 5.49
N PHE A 311 -15.84 14.93 5.42
CA PHE A 311 -14.76 14.61 4.48
C PHE A 311 -15.35 13.77 3.33
N ASN A 312 -15.23 14.27 2.10
CA ASN A 312 -15.58 13.49 0.92
C ASN A 312 -14.34 12.69 0.49
N LYS A 313 -14.46 11.37 0.47
CA LYS A 313 -13.38 10.44 0.10
C LYS A 313 -13.28 10.19 -1.41
N ASN A 314 -14.03 10.92 -2.23
CA ASN A 314 -13.98 10.81 -3.69
C ASN A 314 -13.18 11.99 -4.26
N SER A 315 -11.87 11.79 -4.44
CA SER A 315 -11.10 12.59 -5.39
C SER A 315 -9.91 11.76 -5.88
N SER A 316 -10.19 10.85 -6.81
CA SER A 316 -9.18 10.30 -7.70
C SER A 316 -8.88 11.40 -8.73
N HIS A 317 -7.73 12.05 -8.61
CA HIS A 317 -7.08 12.79 -9.67
C HIS A 317 -5.59 12.52 -9.59
#